data_AF-A0A7W9FPE2-F1
#
_entry.id   AF-A0A7W9FPE2-F1
#
_cell.length_a   1.000
_cell.length_b   1.000
_cell.length_c   1.000
_cell.angle_alpha   90.00
_cell.angle_beta   90.00
_cell.angle_gamma   90.00
#
_symmetry.space_group_name_H-M   'P 1'
#
loop_
_entity.id
_entity.type
_entity.pdbx_description
1 polymer ?
#
loop_
_entity_poly.entity_id
_entity_poly.type
_entity_poly.pdbx_seq_one_letter_code
_entity_poly.pdbx_strand_id
1 'polypeptide(L)' 'MEQLFFSFIRMAHWLRRRPSRAFVIAATAAILLAAAIVLVETFIGWPDALRVDRAPRFPGLAR' A
#
# COMPACT_ATOMS: atom_id res chain seq x y z
N MET A 1 -24.01 -8.13 -19.80
CA MET A 1 -24.15 -6.66 -19.73
C MET A 1 -24.37 -6.13 -18.31
N GLU A 2 -24.90 -6.91 -17.38
CA GLU A 2 -25.20 -6.47 -16.00
C GLU A 2 -23.96 -6.16 -15.15
N GLN A 3 -22.82 -6.83 -15.37
CA GLN A 3 -21.58 -6.60 -14.60
C GLN A 3 -20.97 -5.20 -14.80
N LEU A 4 -21.11 -4.64 -16.00
CA LEU A 4 -20.61 -3.29 -16.29
C LEU A 4 -21.44 -2.25 -15.53
N PHE A 5 -22.76 -2.45 -15.46
CA PHE A 5 -23.69 -1.50 -14.84
C PHE A 5 -23.39 -1.29 -13.35
N PHE A 6 -23.10 -2.37 -12.61
CA PHE A 6 -22.66 -2.27 -11.21
C PHE A 6 -21.32 -1.52 -11.06
N SER A 7 -20.38 -1.71 -11.98
CA SER A 7 -19.10 -0.99 -11.96
C SER A 7 -19.27 0.51 -12.21
N PHE A 8 -20.13 0.89 -13.16
CA PHE A 8 -20.45 2.29 -13.44
C PHE A 8 -21.16 2.98 -12.27
N ILE A 9 -22.11 2.32 -11.61
CA ILE A 9 -22.78 2.87 -10.42
C ILE A 9 -21.78 3.08 -9.28
N ARG A 10 -20.86 2.13 -9.07
CA ARG A 10 -19.82 2.25 -8.03
C ARG A 10 -18.86 3.40 -8.34
N MET A 11 -18.45 3.57 -9.59
CA MET A 11 -17.62 4.68 -10.05
C MET A 11 -18.34 6.04 -9.89
N ALA A 12 -19.63 6.10 -10.24
CA ALA A 12 -20.46 7.29 -10.07
C ALA A 12 -20.69 7.63 -8.58
N HIS A 13 -20.74 6.64 -7.70
CA HIS A 13 -20.83 6.85 -6.26
C HIS A 13 -19.54 7.46 -5.69
N TRP A 14 -18.38 7.01 -6.17
CA TRP A 14 -17.08 7.63 -5.88
C TRP A 14 -16.99 9.07 -6.39
N LEU A 15 -17.61 9.38 -7.54
CA LEU A 15 -17.63 10.73 -8.08
C LEU A 15 -18.57 11.67 -7.30
N ARG A 16 -19.71 11.17 -6.82
CA ARG A 16 -20.71 11.94 -6.05
C ARG A 16 -20.31 12.14 -4.59
N ARG A 17 -19.73 11.13 -3.94
CA ARG A 17 -19.13 11.27 -2.61
C ARG A 17 -17.70 11.72 -2.79
N ARG A 18 -17.52 13.03 -3.03
CA ARG A 18 -16.19 13.63 -3.06
C ARG A 18 -15.46 13.23 -1.77
N PRO A 19 -14.38 12.43 -1.85
CA PRO A 19 -13.59 12.13 -0.67
C PRO A 19 -13.20 13.46 -0.03
N SER A 20 -13.28 13.53 1.31
CA SER A 20 -12.88 14.73 2.02
C SER A 20 -11.44 15.09 1.63
N ARG A 21 -11.09 16.38 1.62
CA ARG A 21 -9.73 16.81 1.27
C ARG A 21 -8.68 16.06 2.10
N ALA A 22 -8.99 15.79 3.37
CA ALA A 22 -8.16 15.00 4.27
C ALA A 22 -7.94 13.56 3.76
N PHE A 23 -8.98 12.88 3.25
CA PHE A 23 -8.86 11.54 2.69
C PHE A 23 -7.97 11.52 1.45
N VAL A 24 -8.12 12.49 0.55
CA VAL A 24 -7.29 12.59 -0.66
C VAL A 24 -5.82 12.82 -0.29
N ILE A 25 -5.54 13.74 0.64
CA ILE A 25 -4.19 14.02 1.12
C ILE A 25 -3.57 12.76 1.76
N ALA A 26 -4.33 12.06 2.62
CA ALA A 26 -3.86 10.84 3.27
C ALA A 26 -3.57 9.71 2.25
N ALA A 27 -4.47 9.51 1.28
CA ALA A 27 -4.29 8.51 0.24
C ALA A 27 -3.08 8.83 -0.65
N THR A 28 -2.93 10.08 -1.08
CA THR A 28 -1.78 10.52 -1.87
C THR A 28 -0.47 10.40 -1.08
N ALA A 29 -0.46 10.78 0.20
CA ALA A 29 0.71 10.61 1.07
C ALA A 29 1.10 9.14 1.22
N ALA A 30 0.13 8.23 1.41
CA ALA A 30 0.38 6.81 1.50
C ALA A 30 0.98 6.23 0.20
N ILE A 31 0.46 6.64 -0.96
CA ILE A 31 0.99 6.22 -2.26
C ILE A 31 2.42 6.74 -2.46
N LEU A 32 2.67 8.00 -2.15
CA LEU A 32 4.01 8.59 -2.25
C LEU A 32 5.01 7.90 -1.32
N LEU A 33 4.59 7.57 -0.10
CA LEU A 33 5.43 6.83 0.85
C LEU A 33 5.78 5.44 0.33
N ALA A 34 4.78 4.70 -0.17
CA ALA A 34 5.01 3.38 -0.77
C ALA A 34 5.96 3.45 -1.98
N ALA A 35 5.75 4.44 -2.86
CA ALA A 35 6.62 4.66 -4.01
C ALA A 35 8.06 5.00 -3.59
N ALA A 36 8.23 5.83 -2.56
CA ALA A 36 9.54 6.17 -2.02
C ALA A 36 10.28 4.94 -1.47
N ILE A 37 9.57 4.05 -0.75
CA ILE A 37 10.13 2.80 -0.24
C ILE A 37 10.65 1.93 -1.40
N VAL A 38 9.83 1.71 -2.43
CA VAL A 38 10.22 0.91 -3.60
C VAL A 38 11.40 1.55 -4.34
N LEU A 39 11.42 2.87 -4.44
CA LEU A 39 12.51 3.61 -5.08
C LEU A 39 13.82 3.42 -4.32
N VAL A 40 13.80 3.53 -3.00
CA VAL A 40 14.98 3.29 -2.15
C VAL A 40 15.46 1.85 -2.30
N GLU A 41 14.55 0.87 -2.29
CA GLU A 41 14.89 -0.54 -2.48
C GLU A 41 15.52 -0.82 -3.86
N THR A 42 15.01 -0.19 -4.92
CA THR A 42 15.46 -0.43 -6.31
C THR A 42 16.78 0.28 -6.63
N PHE A 43 16.97 1.52 -6.16
CA PHE A 43 18.07 2.38 -6.61
C PHE A 43 19.24 2.50 -5.63
N ILE A 44 19.01 2.36 -4.33
CA ILE A 44 20.03 2.61 -3.30
C ILE A 44 20.35 1.31 -2.54
N GLY A 45 19.34 0.44 -2.37
CA GLY A 45 19.41 -0.68 -1.44
C GLY A 45 19.25 -0.21 0.00
N TRP A 46 18.68 -1.06 0.86
CA TRP A 46 18.48 -0.72 2.26
C TRP A 46 19.82 -0.61 3.00
N PRO A 47 20.07 0.49 3.74
CA PRO A 47 21.24 0.60 4.60
C PRO A 47 21.18 -0.47 5.69
N ASP A 48 22.33 -0.94 6.18
CA ASP A 48 22.41 -2.07 7.14
C ASP A 48 21.52 -1.90 8.38
N ALA A 49 21.31 -0.67 8.85
CA ALA A 49 20.41 -0.39 9.99
C ALA A 49 18.92 -0.64 9.71
N LEU A 50 18.52 -0.75 8.45
CA LEU A 50 17.13 -0.95 7.99
C LEU A 50 16.97 -2.29 7.25
N ARG A 51 18.00 -3.14 7.22
CA ARG A 51 17.88 -4.50 6.70
C ARG A 51 17.05 -5.33 7.66
N VAL A 52 16.03 -6.01 7.13
CA VAL A 52 15.25 -6.99 7.89
C VAL A 52 16.04 -8.30 7.89
N ASP A 53 16.85 -8.51 8.92
CA ASP A 53 17.45 -9.82 9.14
C ASP A 53 16.34 -10.83 9.46
N ARG A 54 16.34 -11.96 8.75
CA ARG A 54 15.44 -13.07 9.08
C ARG A 54 15.79 -13.53 10.50
N ALA A 55 14.88 -13.33 11.43
CA ALA A 55 15.02 -13.86 12.79
C ALA A 55 15.23 -15.38 12.73
N PRO A 56 16.19 -15.95 13.49
CA PRO A 56 16.40 -17.37 13.55
C PRO A 56 15.09 -18.07 13.94
N ARG A 57 14.56 -18.90 13.06
CA ARG A 57 13.39 -19.74 13.37
C ARG A 57 13.88 -20.84 14.30
N PHE A 58 13.75 -20.64 15.61
CA PHE A 58 14.13 -21.64 16.61
C PHE A 58 13.34 -22.95 16.37
N PRO A 59 13.98 -24.06 15.98
CA PRO A 59 13.29 -25.32 15.68
C PRO A 59 12.81 -26.08 16.94
N GLY A 60 12.99 -25.50 18.14
CA GLY A 60 12.94 -26.22 19.41
C GLY A 60 11.59 -26.27 20.15
N LEU A 61 10.52 -25.67 19.61
CA LEU A 61 9.21 -25.62 20.29
C LEU A 61 8.17 -26.60 19.71
N ALA A 62 8.61 -27.58 18.93
CA ALA A 62 7.76 -28.62 18.34
C ALA A 62 7.96 -29.99 19.02
N ARG A 63 8.14 -30.02 20.34
CA ARG A 63 8.09 -31.25 21.14
C ARG A 63 6.93 -31.21 22.12
#